data_AF-A0A6N7WN52-F1
#
_entry.id   AF-A0A6N7WN52-F1
#
_cell.length_a   1.000
_cell.length_b   1.000
_cell.length_c   1.000
_cell.angle_alpha   90.00
_cell.angle_beta   90.00
_cell.angle_gamma   90.00
#
_symmetry.space_group_name_H-M   'P 1'
#
loop_
_entity.id
_entity.type
_entity.pdbx_description
1 polymer ?
#
loop_
_entity_poly.entity_id
_entity_poly.type
_entity_poly.pdbx_seq_one_letter_code
_entity_poly.pdbx_strand_id
1 'polypeptide(L)'
;MLDKKGDVNLFTIRELANEFDRHRKIKERLSPEKAVRYQKILEETASEDDFSGALQFLSEALWESTGQKSIILIDEYDVPLENAYLNGFYEEMSDFIRSHFESALKSNPYLEFGVITGCLRITKESIFTGLNNLKMVSILSNIYDEYFGFTQKETEALLDEYDRADKMETMKEWYNGYRFGNAEVYNPWKILSCVLTY
;
A
#
# COMPACT_ATOMS: atom_id res chain seq x y z
N MET A 1 7.92 20.91 -24.12
CA MET A 1 6.97 20.15 -23.28
C MET A 1 7.82 19.17 -22.49
N LEU A 2 7.79 19.24 -21.17
CA LEU A 2 8.48 18.28 -20.30
C LEU A 2 7.92 16.88 -20.60
N ASP A 3 8.80 15.88 -20.68
CA ASP A 3 8.43 14.48 -20.90
C ASP A 3 7.77 13.92 -19.64
N LYS A 4 6.48 14.20 -19.50
CA LYS A 4 5.65 13.80 -18.35
C LYS A 4 5.63 12.28 -18.11
N LYS A 5 5.96 11.49 -19.14
CA LYS A 5 6.09 10.03 -19.05
C LYS A 5 7.32 9.63 -18.23
N GLY A 6 8.43 10.37 -18.39
CA GLY A 6 9.61 10.21 -17.55
C GLY A 6 9.32 10.54 -16.09
N ASP A 7 8.61 11.65 -15.84
CA ASP A 7 8.42 12.21 -14.48
C ASP A 7 7.64 11.30 -13.51
N VAL A 8 6.63 10.55 -13.99
CA VAL A 8 5.84 9.67 -13.10
C VAL A 8 6.49 8.31 -12.91
N ASN A 9 7.18 7.79 -13.93
CA ASN A 9 8.01 6.59 -13.73
C ASN A 9 9.16 6.91 -12.76
N LEU A 10 9.72 8.13 -12.83
CA LEU A 10 10.68 8.68 -11.87
C LEU A 10 10.15 8.71 -10.43
N PHE A 11 8.86 9.02 -10.20
CA PHE A 11 8.29 9.00 -8.84
C PHE A 11 8.28 7.58 -8.27
N THR A 12 7.74 6.60 -9.00
CA THR A 12 7.72 5.21 -8.52
C THR A 12 9.13 4.64 -8.34
N ILE A 13 10.05 4.97 -9.25
CA ILE A 13 11.48 4.63 -9.13
C ILE A 13 12.10 5.26 -7.88
N ARG A 14 11.79 6.52 -7.58
CA ARG A 14 12.25 7.22 -6.37
C ARG A 14 11.76 6.53 -5.10
N GLU A 15 10.49 6.14 -5.04
CA GLU A 15 9.94 5.42 -3.89
C GLU A 15 10.63 4.06 -3.69
N LEU A 16 10.91 3.33 -4.78
CA LEU A 16 11.70 2.11 -4.71
C LEU A 16 13.13 2.39 -4.21
N ALA A 17 13.79 3.43 -4.71
CA ALA A 17 15.13 3.80 -4.27
C ALA A 17 15.15 4.19 -2.78
N ASN A 18 14.13 4.92 -2.30
CA ASN A 18 13.97 5.27 -0.88
C ASN A 18 13.81 4.02 -0.01
N GLU A 19 13.05 3.03 -0.48
CA GLU A 19 12.87 1.77 0.22
C GLU A 19 14.18 0.96 0.28
N PHE A 20 14.96 0.95 -0.79
CA PHE A 20 16.32 0.38 -0.75
C PHE A 20 17.23 1.16 0.20
N ASP A 21 17.14 2.48 0.23
CA ASP A 21 17.93 3.29 1.14
C ASP A 21 17.61 3.00 2.61
N ARG A 22 16.32 2.79 2.92
CA ARG A 22 15.86 2.37 4.25
C ARG A 22 16.56 1.11 4.75
N HIS A 23 16.89 0.20 3.83
CA HIS A 23 17.59 -1.06 4.12
C HIS A 23 19.07 -1.06 3.74
N ARG A 24 19.70 0.09 3.46
CA ARG A 24 21.06 0.21 2.91
C ARG A 24 22.10 -0.71 3.55
N LYS A 25 22.02 -0.94 4.86
CA LYS A 25 22.94 -1.82 5.63
C LYS A 25 22.98 -3.27 5.12
N ILE A 26 21.90 -3.78 4.53
CA ILE A 26 21.87 -5.17 4.04
C ILE A 26 22.82 -5.37 2.85
N LYS A 27 23.11 -4.31 2.09
CA LYS A 27 23.99 -4.35 0.92
C LYS A 27 25.37 -4.92 1.26
N GLU A 28 25.89 -4.65 2.45
CA GLU A 28 27.21 -5.13 2.91
C GLU A 28 27.30 -6.65 3.04
N ARG A 29 26.16 -7.33 3.10
CA ARG A 29 26.05 -8.79 3.25
C ARG A 29 25.75 -9.51 1.93
N LEU A 30 25.54 -8.78 0.84
CA LEU A 30 25.22 -9.33 -0.46
C LEU A 30 26.47 -9.75 -1.24
N SER A 31 26.30 -10.65 -2.21
CA SER A 31 27.37 -10.95 -3.17
C SER A 31 27.76 -9.69 -3.96
N PRO A 32 28.99 -9.61 -4.50
CA PRO A 32 29.41 -8.46 -5.29
C PRO A 32 28.45 -8.11 -6.44
N GLU A 33 27.91 -9.11 -7.15
CA GLU A 33 26.97 -8.88 -8.25
C GLU A 33 25.66 -8.25 -7.75
N LYS A 34 25.10 -8.79 -6.65
CA LYS A 34 23.88 -8.27 -6.02
C LYS A 34 24.11 -6.88 -5.44
N ALA A 35 25.26 -6.62 -4.82
CA ALA A 35 25.61 -5.30 -4.29
C ALA A 35 25.70 -4.24 -5.40
N VAL A 36 26.18 -4.59 -6.59
CA VAL A 36 26.18 -3.70 -7.76
C VAL A 36 24.75 -3.41 -8.21
N ARG A 37 23.89 -4.42 -8.33
CA ARG A 37 22.48 -4.24 -8.69
C ARG A 37 21.76 -3.35 -7.67
N TYR A 38 21.96 -3.61 -6.38
CA TYR A 38 21.40 -2.83 -5.29
C TYR A 38 21.82 -1.36 -5.37
N GLN A 39 23.10 -1.10 -5.67
CA GLN A 39 23.60 0.26 -5.82
C GLN A 39 22.94 0.99 -7.00
N LYS A 40 22.77 0.33 -8.15
CA LYS A 40 22.12 0.95 -9.32
C LYS A 40 20.67 1.35 -9.03
N ILE A 41 19.93 0.54 -8.27
CA ILE A 41 18.56 0.85 -7.87
C ILE A 41 18.55 2.06 -6.93
N LEU A 42 19.45 2.09 -5.93
CA LEU A 42 19.59 3.20 -4.99
C LEU A 42 19.99 4.51 -5.67
N GLU A 43 20.77 4.45 -6.75
CA GLU A 43 21.18 5.60 -7.56
C GLU A 43 20.19 5.97 -8.66
N GLU A 44 19.08 5.24 -8.80
CA GLU A 44 18.08 5.45 -9.85
C GLU A 44 18.63 5.27 -11.28
N THR A 45 19.69 4.47 -11.44
CA THR A 45 20.37 4.21 -12.72
C THR A 45 20.19 2.77 -13.23
N ALA A 46 19.39 1.97 -12.53
CA ALA A 46 19.08 0.61 -12.93
C ALA A 46 18.20 0.57 -14.19
N SER A 47 18.12 -0.59 -14.83
CA SER A 47 17.24 -0.76 -16.00
C SER A 47 15.77 -0.83 -15.58
N GLU A 48 14.84 -0.64 -16.52
CA GLU A 48 13.40 -0.82 -16.26
C GLU A 48 13.05 -2.25 -15.81
N ASP A 49 13.77 -3.24 -16.31
CA ASP A 49 13.67 -4.64 -15.87
C ASP A 49 14.12 -4.82 -14.41
N ASP A 50 15.21 -4.14 -14.02
CA ASP A 50 15.67 -4.11 -12.63
C ASP A 50 14.63 -3.49 -11.69
N PHE A 51 14.00 -2.38 -12.11
CA PHE A 51 12.94 -1.75 -11.32
C PHE A 51 11.67 -2.60 -11.27
N SER A 52 11.30 -3.26 -12.37
CA SER A 52 10.19 -4.21 -12.39
C SER A 52 10.41 -5.34 -11.38
N GLY A 53 11.65 -5.83 -11.24
CA GLY A 53 12.01 -6.87 -10.27
C GLY A 53 12.45 -6.38 -8.89
N ALA A 54 12.37 -5.08 -8.59
CA ALA A 54 13.08 -4.49 -7.45
C ALA A 54 12.60 -5.02 -6.09
N LEU A 55 11.29 -5.14 -5.86
CA LEU A 55 10.76 -5.63 -4.58
C LEU A 55 11.03 -7.12 -4.37
N GLN A 56 11.01 -7.94 -5.44
CA GLN A 56 11.43 -9.33 -5.37
C GLN A 56 12.91 -9.43 -4.99
N PHE A 57 13.76 -8.64 -5.65
CA PHE A 57 15.19 -8.58 -5.34
C PHE A 57 15.47 -8.07 -3.92
N LEU A 58 14.74 -7.06 -3.45
CA LEU A 58 14.87 -6.58 -2.08
C LEU A 58 14.43 -7.64 -1.07
N SER A 59 13.36 -8.38 -1.35
CA SER A 59 12.91 -9.50 -0.51
C SER A 59 13.95 -10.61 -0.43
N GLU A 60 14.60 -10.93 -1.55
CA GLU A 60 15.74 -11.86 -1.57
C GLU A 60 16.91 -11.35 -0.71
N ALA A 61 17.30 -10.08 -0.89
CA ALA A 61 18.40 -9.47 -0.14
C ALA A 61 18.12 -9.44 1.38
N LEU A 62 16.88 -9.17 1.78
CA LEU A 62 16.44 -9.22 3.17
C LEU A 62 16.48 -10.64 3.71
N TRP A 63 16.01 -11.62 2.92
CA TRP A 63 16.05 -13.02 3.30
C TRP A 63 17.49 -13.53 3.49
N GLU A 64 18.42 -13.20 2.59
CA GLU A 64 19.84 -13.56 2.76
C GLU A 64 20.46 -12.97 4.04
N SER A 65 20.03 -11.77 4.43
CA SER A 65 20.56 -11.06 5.59
C SER A 65 19.92 -11.49 6.93
N THR A 66 18.67 -11.95 6.90
CA THR A 66 17.86 -12.19 8.11
C THR A 66 17.39 -13.65 8.28
N GLY A 67 17.37 -14.43 7.21
CA GLY A 67 16.76 -15.76 7.14
C GLY A 67 15.24 -15.75 7.14
N GLN A 68 14.60 -14.59 7.11
CA GLN A 68 13.15 -14.43 7.20
C GLN A 68 12.55 -13.95 5.88
N LYS A 69 11.37 -14.47 5.54
CA LYS A 69 10.60 -14.01 4.40
C LYS A 69 9.98 -12.65 4.67
N SER A 70 9.83 -11.84 3.64
CA SER A 70 9.30 -10.48 3.72
C SER A 70 7.78 -10.46 3.70
N ILE A 71 7.18 -9.54 4.47
CA ILE A 71 5.80 -9.10 4.28
C ILE A 71 5.86 -7.81 3.45
N ILE A 72 5.13 -7.76 2.34
CA ILE A 72 5.09 -6.59 1.46
C ILE A 72 3.76 -5.86 1.66
N LEU A 73 3.82 -4.58 2.04
CA LEU A 73 2.66 -3.71 2.16
C LEU A 73 2.79 -2.61 1.10
N ILE A 74 1.84 -2.57 0.17
CA ILE A 74 1.79 -1.57 -0.90
C ILE A 74 0.57 -0.71 -0.66
N ASP A 75 0.79 0.54 -0.29
CA ASP A 75 -0.30 1.50 -0.10
C ASP A 75 -0.53 2.33 -1.35
N GLU A 76 -1.78 2.76 -1.53
CA GLU A 76 -2.24 3.65 -2.59
C GLU A 76 -1.70 3.30 -4.00
N TYR A 77 -1.78 2.01 -4.37
CA TYR A 77 -1.24 1.55 -5.66
C TYR A 77 -1.86 2.24 -6.89
N ASP A 78 -3.05 2.79 -6.71
CA ASP A 78 -3.86 3.45 -7.72
C ASP A 78 -3.44 4.89 -8.00
N VAL A 79 -2.70 5.55 -7.10
CA VAL A 79 -2.17 6.91 -7.29
C VAL A 79 -1.29 7.06 -8.53
N PRO A 80 -0.27 6.20 -8.77
CA PRO A 80 0.53 6.30 -9.99
C PRO A 80 -0.29 6.04 -11.27
N LEU A 81 -1.32 5.18 -11.19
CA LEU A 81 -2.20 4.88 -12.33
C LEU A 81 -3.15 6.04 -12.65
N GLU A 82 -3.72 6.69 -11.64
CA GLU A 82 -4.54 7.90 -11.82
C GLU A 82 -3.73 9.02 -12.46
N ASN A 83 -2.51 9.26 -11.96
CA ASN A 83 -1.61 10.25 -12.54
C ASN A 83 -1.23 9.92 -13.98
N ALA A 84 -0.98 8.64 -14.30
CA ALA A 84 -0.70 8.18 -15.65
C ALA A 84 -1.89 8.38 -16.60
N TYR A 85 -3.11 8.14 -16.12
CA TYR A 85 -4.34 8.41 -16.86
C TYR A 85 -4.49 9.90 -17.19
N LEU A 86 -4.31 10.79 -16.20
CA LEU A 86 -4.41 12.24 -16.38
C LEU A 86 -3.36 12.82 -17.34
N ASN A 87 -2.22 12.13 -17.48
CA ASN A 87 -1.11 12.58 -18.33
C ASN A 87 -0.93 11.76 -19.62
N GLY A 88 -1.82 10.79 -19.89
CA GLY A 88 -1.92 10.11 -21.18
C GLY A 88 -0.95 8.94 -21.42
N PHE A 89 -0.43 8.29 -20.39
CA PHE A 89 0.47 7.11 -20.49
C PHE A 89 0.02 5.95 -19.58
N TYR A 90 -1.30 5.81 -19.41
CA TYR A 90 -1.90 4.80 -18.52
C TYR A 90 -1.50 3.36 -18.85
N GLU A 91 -1.41 3.00 -20.13
CA GLU A 91 -1.07 1.64 -20.55
C GLU A 91 0.35 1.28 -20.13
N GLU A 92 1.32 2.16 -20.34
CA GLU A 92 2.71 1.92 -19.94
C GLU A 92 2.87 1.81 -18.42
N MET A 93 2.17 2.65 -17.65
CA MET A 93 2.18 2.53 -16.18
C MET A 93 1.49 1.26 -15.70
N SER A 94 0.39 0.88 -16.35
CA SER A 94 -0.34 -0.37 -16.04
C SER A 94 0.54 -1.60 -16.31
N ASP A 95 1.28 -1.59 -17.41
CA ASP A 95 2.22 -2.65 -17.76
C ASP A 95 3.38 -2.73 -16.76
N PHE A 96 3.94 -1.58 -16.36
CA PHE A 96 4.99 -1.51 -15.35
C PHE A 96 4.50 -2.06 -13.99
N ILE A 97 3.37 -1.57 -13.48
CA ILE A 97 2.80 -2.02 -12.20
C ILE A 97 2.44 -3.50 -12.25
N ARG A 98 1.87 -3.99 -13.36
CA ARG A 98 1.58 -5.42 -13.54
C ARG A 98 2.84 -6.26 -13.43
N SER A 99 3.89 -5.92 -14.18
CA SER A 99 5.18 -6.62 -14.12
C SER A 99 5.75 -6.61 -12.70
N HIS A 100 5.69 -5.45 -12.04
CA HIS A 100 6.17 -5.25 -10.68
C HIS A 100 5.42 -6.10 -9.66
N PHE A 101 4.09 -6.15 -9.75
CA PHE A 101 3.25 -6.97 -8.88
C PHE A 101 3.43 -8.46 -9.14
N GLU A 102 3.51 -8.89 -10.40
CA GLU A 102 3.77 -10.29 -10.73
C GLU A 102 5.09 -10.79 -10.14
N SER A 103 6.16 -10.00 -10.27
CA SER A 103 7.47 -10.29 -9.70
C SER A 103 7.42 -10.32 -8.17
N ALA A 104 6.84 -9.29 -7.53
CA ALA A 104 6.87 -9.14 -6.08
C ALA A 104 5.92 -10.07 -5.33
N LEU A 105 4.73 -10.36 -5.90
CA LEU A 105 3.60 -10.96 -5.18
C LEU A 105 3.20 -12.34 -5.65
N LYS A 106 3.61 -12.78 -6.85
CA LYS A 106 3.27 -14.12 -7.38
C LYS A 106 4.47 -15.04 -7.47
N SER A 107 5.56 -14.61 -8.12
CA SER A 107 6.73 -15.45 -8.39
C SER A 107 7.83 -15.32 -7.33
N ASN A 108 7.58 -14.58 -6.24
CA ASN A 108 8.56 -14.30 -5.19
C ASN A 108 8.62 -15.42 -4.13
N PRO A 109 9.67 -16.27 -4.11
CA PRO A 109 9.80 -17.32 -3.09
C PRO A 109 10.14 -16.77 -1.70
N TYR A 110 10.58 -15.52 -1.63
CA TYR A 110 10.97 -14.82 -0.40
C TYR A 110 9.84 -13.99 0.20
N LEU A 111 8.64 -14.07 -0.37
CA LEU A 111 7.42 -13.48 0.17
C LEU A 111 6.77 -14.43 1.19
N GLU A 112 6.40 -13.88 2.35
CA GLU A 112 5.53 -14.56 3.31
C GLU A 112 4.06 -14.27 2.99
N PHE A 113 3.71 -12.99 2.88
CA PHE A 113 2.37 -12.51 2.52
C PHE A 113 2.44 -11.06 2.03
N GLY A 114 1.46 -10.64 1.22
CA GLY A 114 1.37 -9.30 0.67
C GLY A 114 0.00 -8.66 0.87
N VAL A 115 -0.02 -7.36 1.17
CA VAL A 115 -1.23 -6.54 1.23
C VAL A 115 -1.07 -5.38 0.27
N ILE A 116 -2.11 -5.13 -0.52
CA ILE A 116 -2.19 -3.98 -1.41
C ILE A 116 -3.46 -3.20 -1.04
N THR A 117 -3.32 -1.90 -0.83
CA THR A 117 -4.44 -0.99 -0.56
C THR A 117 -4.53 0.08 -1.64
N GLY A 118 -5.76 0.51 -1.92
CA GLY A 118 -6.06 1.54 -2.91
C GLY A 118 -7.54 1.93 -2.84
N CYS A 119 -7.86 3.13 -3.30
CA CYS A 119 -9.21 3.68 -3.23
C CYS A 119 -10.00 3.42 -4.51
N LEU A 120 -9.35 3.64 -5.65
CA LEU A 120 -9.93 3.49 -6.97
C LEU A 120 -10.05 2.02 -7.30
N ARG A 121 -11.26 1.64 -7.72
CA ARG A 121 -11.52 0.35 -8.33
C ARG A 121 -11.12 0.41 -9.81
N ILE A 122 -9.83 0.64 -10.07
CA ILE A 122 -9.25 0.53 -11.41
C ILE A 122 -9.60 -0.86 -11.96
N THR A 123 -10.12 -0.92 -13.19
CA THR A 123 -10.76 -2.12 -13.74
C THR A 123 -9.88 -3.34 -13.54
N LYS A 124 -10.45 -4.29 -12.80
CA LYS A 124 -9.79 -5.43 -12.16
C LYS A 124 -9.00 -6.31 -13.13
N GLU A 125 -9.25 -6.24 -14.43
CA GLU A 125 -8.66 -7.14 -15.41
C GLU A 125 -7.27 -6.73 -15.91
N SER A 126 -6.84 -5.46 -15.91
CA SER A 126 -5.58 -5.12 -16.63
C SER A 126 -4.30 -5.35 -15.83
N ILE A 127 -4.25 -4.97 -14.55
CA ILE A 127 -3.03 -5.04 -13.72
C ILE A 127 -2.97 -6.29 -12.84
N PHE A 128 -4.11 -6.91 -12.53
CA PHE A 128 -4.21 -8.06 -11.63
C PHE A 128 -4.42 -9.40 -12.34
N THR A 129 -4.55 -9.41 -13.68
CA THR A 129 -4.71 -10.66 -14.45
C THR A 129 -3.58 -11.66 -14.24
N GLY A 130 -2.38 -11.16 -13.93
CA GLY A 130 -1.24 -11.98 -13.55
C GLY A 130 -1.39 -12.67 -12.21
N LEU A 131 -2.10 -12.09 -11.23
CA LEU A 131 -2.11 -12.50 -9.83
C LEU A 131 -3.28 -13.45 -9.52
N ASN A 132 -3.08 -14.74 -9.76
CA ASN A 132 -4.07 -15.77 -9.45
C ASN A 132 -4.18 -16.14 -7.95
N ASN A 133 -3.34 -15.55 -7.10
CA ASN A 133 -3.29 -15.75 -5.65
C ASN A 133 -3.95 -14.60 -4.86
N LEU A 134 -4.56 -13.63 -5.53
CA LEU A 134 -5.09 -12.43 -4.89
C LEU A 134 -6.51 -12.64 -4.33
N LYS A 135 -6.70 -12.31 -3.05
CA LYS A 135 -8.02 -12.25 -2.40
C LYS A 135 -8.43 -10.79 -2.21
N MET A 136 -9.42 -10.33 -2.96
CA MET A 136 -9.97 -8.99 -2.82
C MET A 136 -10.90 -8.91 -1.60
N VAL A 137 -10.66 -7.92 -0.74
CA VAL A 137 -11.57 -7.55 0.35
C VAL A 137 -11.90 -6.07 0.17
N SER A 138 -13.18 -5.75 -0.03
CA SER A 138 -13.65 -4.36 -0.16
C SER A 138 -14.46 -3.96 1.07
N ILE A 139 -14.82 -2.68 1.15
CA ILE A 139 -15.71 -2.14 2.17
C ILE A 139 -17.10 -2.80 2.20
N LEU A 140 -17.48 -3.54 1.16
CA LEU A 140 -18.73 -4.28 1.10
C LEU A 140 -18.60 -5.71 1.67
N SER A 141 -17.40 -6.10 2.09
CA SER A 141 -17.12 -7.41 2.67
C SER A 141 -17.35 -7.40 4.17
N ASN A 142 -17.93 -8.46 4.69
CA ASN A 142 -18.17 -8.64 6.13
C ASN A 142 -16.96 -9.26 6.86
N ILE A 143 -15.81 -9.41 6.20
CA ILE A 143 -14.64 -10.09 6.80
C ILE A 143 -13.95 -9.17 7.83
N TYR A 144 -13.97 -7.85 7.60
CA TYR A 144 -13.30 -6.85 8.43
C TYR A 144 -14.18 -5.62 8.70
N ASP A 145 -15.49 -5.76 8.59
CA ASP A 145 -16.43 -4.64 8.62
C ASP A 145 -16.35 -3.80 9.91
N GLU A 146 -16.09 -4.42 11.06
CA GLU A 146 -15.96 -3.72 12.34
C GLU A 146 -14.58 -3.05 12.55
N TYR A 147 -13.56 -3.35 11.73
CA TYR A 147 -12.16 -2.96 12.01
C TYR A 147 -11.69 -1.67 11.34
N PHE A 148 -12.54 -1.04 10.51
CA PHE A 148 -12.20 0.21 9.80
C PHE A 148 -12.61 1.48 10.55
N GLY A 149 -13.16 1.33 11.76
CA GLY A 149 -13.59 2.43 12.61
C GLY A 149 -13.88 1.96 14.03
N PHE A 150 -14.51 2.79 14.83
CA PHE A 150 -15.05 2.37 16.11
C PHE A 150 -16.49 1.92 15.93
N THR A 151 -16.84 0.77 16.48
CA THR A 151 -18.25 0.34 16.58
C THR A 151 -19.06 1.29 17.45
N GLN A 152 -20.40 1.21 17.38
CA GLN A 152 -21.28 1.94 18.30
C GLN A 152 -20.88 1.73 19.76
N LYS A 153 -20.61 0.48 20.14
CA LYS A 153 -20.27 0.12 21.52
C LYS A 153 -18.92 0.70 21.95
N GLU A 154 -17.91 0.66 21.08
CA GLU A 154 -16.60 1.25 21.38
C GLU A 154 -16.68 2.77 21.46
N THR A 155 -17.50 3.40 20.62
CA THR A 155 -17.73 4.84 20.64
C THR A 155 -18.41 5.28 21.93
N GLU A 156 -19.47 4.58 22.34
CA GLU A 156 -20.15 4.83 23.61
C GLU A 156 -19.20 4.66 24.80
N ALA A 157 -18.43 3.58 24.82
CA ALA A 157 -17.46 3.32 25.89
C ALA A 157 -16.39 4.42 25.98
N LEU A 158 -15.85 4.86 24.83
CA LEU A 158 -14.83 5.90 24.80
C LEU A 158 -15.39 7.28 25.20
N LEU A 159 -16.62 7.61 24.81
CA LEU A 159 -17.27 8.85 25.25
C LEU A 159 -17.54 8.84 26.75
N ASP A 160 -17.95 7.70 27.32
CA ASP A 160 -18.18 7.55 28.75
C ASP A 160 -16.88 7.71 29.56
N GLU A 161 -15.79 7.09 29.11
CA GLU A 161 -14.47 7.18 29.75
C GLU A 161 -13.93 8.61 29.86
N TYR A 162 -14.33 9.49 28.94
CA TYR A 162 -13.90 10.90 28.92
C TYR A 162 -14.96 11.88 29.46
N ASP A 163 -16.00 11.38 30.16
CA ASP A 163 -17.11 12.20 30.68
C ASP A 163 -17.81 13.02 29.57
N ARG A 164 -18.07 12.37 28.43
CA ARG A 164 -18.69 12.96 27.22
C ARG A 164 -19.84 12.12 26.64
N ALA A 165 -20.46 11.27 27.46
CA ALA A 165 -21.61 10.46 27.04
C ALA A 165 -22.77 11.29 26.45
N ASP A 166 -22.90 12.58 26.84
CA ASP A 166 -23.88 13.53 26.30
C ASP A 166 -23.68 13.85 24.81
N LYS A 167 -22.48 13.59 24.25
CA LYS A 167 -22.15 13.87 22.85
C LYS A 167 -22.53 12.76 21.88
N MET A 168 -23.00 11.60 22.35
CA MET A 168 -23.31 10.46 21.47
C MET A 168 -24.31 10.83 20.37
N GLU A 169 -25.35 11.60 20.70
CA GLU A 169 -26.36 12.00 19.71
C GLU A 169 -25.78 12.97 18.68
N THR A 170 -24.97 13.95 19.13
CA THR A 170 -24.23 14.85 18.24
C THR A 170 -23.27 14.07 17.32
N MET A 171 -22.60 13.04 17.84
CA MET A 171 -21.72 12.19 17.05
C MET A 171 -22.47 11.40 15.98
N LYS A 172 -23.65 10.88 16.30
CA LYS A 172 -24.56 10.24 15.33
C LYS A 172 -25.01 11.22 14.25
N GLU A 173 -25.43 12.42 14.63
CA GLU A 173 -25.88 13.44 13.67
C GLU A 173 -24.76 13.89 12.72
N TRP A 174 -23.57 14.17 13.27
CA TRP A 174 -22.47 14.75 12.49
C TRP A 174 -21.76 13.73 11.62
N TYR A 175 -21.72 12.48 12.09
CA TYR A 175 -20.83 11.46 11.53
C TYR A 175 -21.51 10.14 11.20
N ASN A 176 -22.85 10.11 11.27
CA ASN A 176 -23.79 9.05 10.88
C ASN A 176 -23.06 7.86 10.25
N GLY A 177 -22.89 6.81 11.06
CA GLY A 177 -21.84 5.81 10.90
C GLY A 177 -21.64 5.32 9.47
N TYR A 178 -20.38 5.10 9.11
CA TYR A 178 -20.04 4.44 7.87
C TYR A 178 -20.50 2.99 7.95
N ARG A 179 -21.23 2.53 6.94
CA ARG A 179 -21.55 1.11 6.80
C ARG A 179 -20.46 0.40 6.02
N PHE A 180 -19.68 -0.42 6.71
CA PHE A 180 -18.79 -1.39 6.09
C PHE A 180 -19.46 -2.75 6.25
N GLY A 181 -19.57 -3.55 5.19
CA GLY A 181 -20.29 -4.82 5.23
C GLY A 181 -21.65 -4.70 5.95
N ASN A 182 -21.77 -5.37 7.10
CA ASN A 182 -22.94 -5.28 7.97
C ASN A 182 -22.73 -4.40 9.22
N ALA A 183 -21.51 -3.93 9.48
CA ALA A 183 -21.19 -3.11 10.63
C ALA A 183 -21.42 -1.62 10.34
N GLU A 184 -21.91 -0.92 11.36
CA GLU A 184 -21.92 0.53 11.41
C GLU A 184 -20.77 0.99 12.30
N VAL A 185 -19.83 1.70 11.70
CA VAL A 185 -18.61 2.17 12.38
C VAL A 185 -18.46 3.68 12.21
N TYR A 186 -17.83 4.29 13.19
CA TYR A 186 -17.56 5.71 13.25
C TYR A 186 -16.11 5.99 12.91
N ASN A 187 -15.89 7.13 12.25
CA ASN A 187 -14.54 7.54 11.86
C ASN A 187 -13.66 7.78 13.10
N PRO A 188 -12.49 7.11 13.20
CA PRO A 188 -11.61 7.23 14.37
C PRO A 188 -11.15 8.66 14.67
N TRP A 189 -10.76 9.42 13.66
CA TRP A 189 -10.26 10.78 13.84
C TRP A 189 -11.31 11.71 14.45
N LYS A 190 -12.55 11.61 13.97
CA LYS A 190 -13.67 12.42 14.44
C LYS A 190 -14.01 12.10 15.89
N ILE A 191 -14.01 10.83 16.27
CA ILE A 191 -14.21 10.41 17.65
C ILE A 191 -13.10 10.94 18.55
N LEU A 192 -11.84 10.73 18.18
CA LEU A 192 -10.69 11.21 18.94
C LEU A 192 -10.71 12.74 19.08
N SER A 193 -11.09 13.46 18.02
CA SER A 193 -11.26 14.91 18.07
C SER A 193 -12.34 15.32 19.07
N CYS A 194 -13.46 14.60 19.10
CA CYS A 194 -14.56 14.89 20.03
C CYS A 194 -14.15 14.69 21.49
N VAL A 195 -13.41 13.62 21.83
CA VAL A 195 -13.01 13.34 23.22
C VAL A 195 -11.79 14.14 23.68
N LEU A 196 -10.92 14.57 22.76
CA LEU A 196 -9.67 15.30 23.10
C LEU A 196 -9.79 16.83 23.00
N THR A 197 -10.72 17.36 22.19
CA THR A 197 -10.74 18.81 21.87
C THR A 197 -11.89 19.55 22.53
N TYR A 198 -12.95 18.85 22.96
CA TYR A 198 -14.16 19.44 23.54
C TYR A 198 -14.42 18.89 24.94
#